data_AF-A0A2Z4LWM8-F1
#
_entry.id   AF-A0A2Z4LWM8-F1
#
_cell.length_a   1.000
_cell.length_b   1.000
_cell.length_c   1.000
_cell.angle_alpha   90.00
_cell.angle_beta   90.00
_cell.angle_gamma   90.00
#
_symmetry.space_group_name_H-M   'P 1'
#
loop_
_entity.id
_entity.type
_entity.pdbx_description
1 polymer ?
#
loop_
_entity_poly.entity_id
_entity_poly.type
_entity_poly.pdbx_seq_one_letter_code
_entity_poly.pdbx_strand_id
1 'polypeptide(L)'
;MGWYANNLDKLGELLDEMPNMSVGIGAIIAELGRQPRSAKRFFIKYQDRILFGKDSWKPEEFPMYFRVLETDDEYFPYYKKYHAFWAMYGLDLPDEVLRKVYYKNALNLIPGIDKSLFGE
;
A
#
# COMPACT_ATOMS: atom_id res chain seq x y z
N MET A 1 -3.13 -7.46 -2.94
CA MET A 1 -2.34 -8.28 -1.99
C MET A 1 -2.72 -9.76 -1.98
N GLY A 2 -3.45 -10.29 -2.97
CA GLY A 2 -3.70 -11.73 -3.12
C GLY A 2 -4.35 -12.43 -1.92
N TRP A 3 -5.13 -11.72 -1.11
CA TRP A 3 -5.67 -12.21 0.19
C TRP A 3 -4.63 -12.52 1.27
N TYR A 4 -3.37 -12.11 1.08
CA TYR A 4 -2.26 -12.32 2.01
C TYR A 4 -1.82 -11.04 2.73
N ALA A 5 -2.63 -9.98 2.75
CA ALA A 5 -2.27 -8.76 3.49
C ALA A 5 -2.08 -9.04 5.00
N ASN A 6 -2.75 -10.05 5.53
CA ASN A 6 -2.60 -10.52 6.90
C ASN A 6 -1.38 -11.43 7.13
N ASN A 7 -0.74 -11.93 6.06
CA ASN A 7 0.44 -12.80 6.07
C ASN A 7 1.42 -12.36 4.97
N LEU A 8 2.17 -11.29 5.26
CA LEU A 8 3.10 -10.68 4.30
C LEU A 8 4.29 -11.57 3.96
N ASP A 9 4.67 -12.51 4.83
CA ASP A 9 5.73 -13.47 4.54
C ASP A 9 5.31 -14.38 3.38
N LYS A 10 4.09 -14.93 3.43
CA LYS A 10 3.56 -15.74 2.32
C LYS A 10 3.40 -14.93 1.04
N LEU A 11 2.97 -13.68 1.14
CA LEU A 11 2.90 -12.81 -0.04
C LEU A 11 4.29 -12.56 -0.64
N GLY A 12 5.31 -12.44 0.21
CA GLY A 12 6.70 -12.26 -0.19
C GLY A 12 7.24 -13.46 -0.96
N GLU A 13 6.98 -14.69 -0.49
CA GLU A 13 7.34 -15.92 -1.21
C GLU A 13 6.77 -15.93 -2.63
N LEU A 14 5.49 -15.60 -2.78
CA LEU A 14 4.82 -15.56 -4.09
C LEU A 14 5.44 -14.49 -5.02
N LEU A 15 5.77 -13.33 -4.47
CA LEU A 15 6.47 -12.27 -5.22
C LEU A 15 7.89 -12.70 -5.59
N ASP A 16 8.59 -13.47 -4.76
CA ASP A 16 9.94 -13.96 -5.07
C ASP A 16 9.89 -15.06 -6.16
N GLU A 17 8.87 -15.93 -6.15
CA GLU A 17 8.67 -17.00 -7.13
C GLU A 17 8.16 -16.49 -8.50
N MET A 18 7.34 -15.43 -8.51
CA MET A 18 6.71 -14.89 -9.72
C MET A 18 7.23 -13.48 -10.04
N PRO A 19 8.32 -13.34 -10.82
CA PRO A 19 8.98 -12.05 -11.03
C PRO A 19 8.09 -10.99 -11.69
N ASN A 20 7.12 -11.41 -12.52
CA ASN A 20 6.18 -10.52 -13.21
C ASN A 20 4.89 -10.23 -12.43
N MET A 21 4.78 -10.71 -11.18
CA MET A 21 3.62 -10.44 -10.33
C MET A 21 3.73 -9.06 -9.69
N SER A 22 2.65 -8.27 -9.75
CA SER A 22 2.48 -7.02 -9.00
C SER A 22 1.20 -7.08 -8.17
N VAL A 23 1.13 -6.28 -7.10
CA VAL A 23 0.00 -6.30 -6.16
C VAL A 23 -0.51 -4.90 -5.87
N GLY A 24 -1.84 -4.73 -5.84
CA GLY A 24 -2.49 -3.52 -5.35
C GLY A 24 -2.87 -3.61 -3.87
N ILE A 25 -2.89 -2.48 -3.17
CA ILE A 25 -3.31 -2.42 -1.75
C ILE A 25 -4.84 -2.39 -1.57
N GLY A 26 -5.63 -2.04 -2.59
CA GLY A 26 -7.10 -2.14 -2.58
C GLY A 26 -7.75 -1.52 -1.33
N ALA A 27 -8.83 -2.13 -0.86
CA ALA A 27 -9.55 -1.71 0.34
C ALA A 27 -9.06 -2.38 1.65
N ILE A 28 -7.79 -2.81 1.72
CA ILE A 28 -7.24 -3.58 2.87
C ILE A 28 -6.30 -2.80 3.78
N ILE A 29 -6.29 -1.46 3.74
CA ILE A 29 -5.33 -0.64 4.50
C ILE A 29 -5.29 -1.00 5.99
N ALA A 30 -6.42 -1.42 6.56
CA ALA A 30 -6.55 -1.93 7.92
C ALA A 30 -5.59 -3.07 8.26
N GLU A 31 -5.35 -4.00 7.34
CA GLU A 31 -4.44 -5.13 7.52
C GLU A 31 -2.97 -4.71 7.53
N LEU A 32 -2.63 -3.63 6.82
CA LEU A 32 -1.27 -3.12 6.78
C LEU A 32 -0.95 -2.32 8.04
N GLY A 33 -1.85 -1.43 8.44
CA GLY A 33 -1.64 -0.57 9.60
C GLY A 33 -1.69 -1.29 10.95
N ARG A 34 -2.15 -2.55 11.04
CA ARG A 34 -2.03 -3.33 12.30
C ARG A 34 -0.65 -3.95 12.53
N GLN A 35 0.21 -3.96 11.50
CA GLN A 35 1.52 -4.63 11.53
C GLN A 35 2.63 -3.71 10.99
N PRO A 36 2.77 -2.48 11.51
CA PRO A 36 3.49 -1.39 10.84
C PRO A 36 4.95 -1.72 10.52
N ARG A 37 5.66 -2.37 11.45
CA ARG A 37 7.07 -2.75 11.25
C ARG A 37 7.25 -3.79 10.14
N SER A 38 6.35 -4.77 10.06
CA SER A 38 6.41 -5.81 9.03
C SER A 38 6.00 -5.23 7.67
N ALA A 39 4.91 -4.47 7.64
CA ALA A 39 4.43 -3.77 6.46
C ALA A 39 5.48 -2.81 5.90
N LYS A 40 6.14 -1.97 6.72
CA LYS A 40 7.22 -1.08 6.29
C LYS A 40 8.35 -1.85 5.59
N ARG A 41 8.87 -2.92 6.20
CA ARG A 41 9.92 -3.76 5.60
C ARG A 41 9.47 -4.41 4.29
N PHE A 42 8.23 -4.90 4.24
CA PHE A 42 7.64 -5.49 3.04
C PHE A 42 7.55 -4.47 1.90
N PHE A 43 7.03 -3.28 2.19
CA PHE A 43 6.91 -2.20 1.20
C PHE A 43 8.26 -1.76 0.67
N ILE A 44 9.29 -1.65 1.53
CA ILE A 44 10.65 -1.33 1.10
C ILE A 44 11.24 -2.44 0.23
N LYS A 45 11.12 -3.72 0.64
CA LYS A 45 11.65 -4.87 -0.12
C LYS A 45 11.01 -5.00 -1.50
N TYR A 46 9.70 -4.77 -1.61
CA TYR A 46 8.91 -4.99 -2.82
C TYR A 46 8.41 -3.70 -3.48
N GLN A 47 9.08 -2.58 -3.21
CA GLN A 47 8.65 -1.24 -3.58
C GLN A 47 8.34 -1.04 -5.07
N ASP A 48 8.97 -1.81 -5.97
CA ASP A 48 8.76 -1.71 -7.43
C ASP A 48 7.55 -2.51 -7.94
N ARG A 49 6.83 -3.21 -7.05
CA ARG A 49 5.75 -4.15 -7.43
C ARG A 49 4.45 -3.95 -6.64
N ILE A 50 4.37 -2.87 -5.86
CA ILE A 50 3.19 -2.53 -5.06
C ILE A 50 2.51 -1.31 -5.69
N LEU A 51 1.22 -1.41 -5.98
CA LEU A 51 0.42 -0.33 -6.54
C LEU A 51 -0.58 0.21 -5.52
N PHE A 52 -0.78 1.53 -5.57
CA PHE A 52 -1.87 2.20 -4.91
C PHE A 52 -3.15 2.10 -5.75
N GLY A 53 -4.28 1.92 -5.08
CA GLY A 53 -5.58 1.90 -5.74
C GLY A 53 -6.66 1.34 -4.84
N LYS A 54 -7.89 1.74 -5.11
CA LYS A 54 -9.09 1.31 -4.41
C LYS A 54 -10.12 0.83 -5.43
N ASP A 55 -10.98 -0.09 -5.01
CA ASP A 55 -12.10 -0.63 -5.80
C ASP A 55 -13.28 0.36 -5.96
N SER A 56 -13.14 1.58 -5.42
CA SER A 56 -14.19 2.60 -5.39
C SER A 56 -13.62 4.01 -5.18
N TRP A 57 -14.21 4.99 -5.85
CA TRP A 57 -13.86 6.41 -5.71
C TRP A 57 -14.67 7.07 -4.57
N LYS A 58 -14.01 7.25 -3.43
CA LYS A 58 -14.55 7.98 -2.25
C LYS A 58 -13.44 8.87 -1.67
N PRO A 59 -13.27 10.11 -2.17
CA PRO A 59 -12.17 11.00 -1.81
C PRO A 59 -11.94 11.15 -0.30
N GLU A 60 -13.01 11.16 0.48
CA GLU A 60 -12.99 11.35 1.93
C GLU A 60 -12.34 10.18 2.68
N GLU A 61 -12.19 9.02 2.04
CA GLU A 61 -11.53 7.85 2.63
C GLU A 61 -10.00 7.87 2.44
N PHE A 62 -9.47 8.61 1.45
CA PHE A 62 -8.04 8.62 1.11
C PHE A 62 -7.12 9.20 2.20
N PRO A 63 -7.51 10.22 2.98
CA PRO A 63 -6.69 10.70 4.09
C PRO A 63 -6.29 9.59 5.07
N MET A 64 -7.13 8.57 5.27
CA MET A 64 -6.77 7.41 6.10
C MET A 64 -5.67 6.54 5.48
N TYR A 65 -5.62 6.44 4.16
CA TYR A 65 -4.55 5.73 3.46
C TYR A 65 -3.24 6.48 3.56
N PHE A 66 -3.28 7.79 3.29
CA PHE A 66 -2.11 8.67 3.41
C PHE A 66 -1.56 8.65 4.84
N ARG A 67 -2.44 8.77 5.84
CA ARG A 67 -2.03 8.66 7.25
C ARG A 67 -1.34 7.33 7.56
N VAL A 68 -1.89 6.21 7.11
CA VAL A 68 -1.24 4.90 7.34
C VAL A 68 0.09 4.79 6.60
N LEU A 69 0.20 5.27 5.36
CA LEU A 69 1.40 5.08 4.54
C LEU A 69 2.53 6.06 4.89
N GLU A 70 2.19 7.31 5.23
CA GLU A 70 3.14 8.43 5.24
C GLU A 70 3.64 8.81 6.63
N THR A 71 2.81 8.64 7.67
CA THR A 71 3.16 9.14 9.00
C THR A 71 3.80 8.07 9.87
N ASP A 72 4.41 8.49 10.97
CA ASP A 72 4.85 7.66 12.09
C ASP A 72 3.80 7.60 13.22
N ASP A 73 2.56 8.01 12.96
CA ASP A 73 1.50 8.08 13.95
C ASP A 73 1.23 6.71 14.59
N GLU A 74 1.09 6.70 15.91
CA GLU A 74 0.73 5.50 16.65
C GLU A 74 -0.72 5.54 17.11
N TYR A 75 -1.35 4.37 17.16
CA TYR A 75 -2.61 4.14 17.86
C TYR A 75 -3.75 5.09 17.47
N PHE A 76 -4.23 5.01 16.22
CA PHE A 76 -5.40 5.77 15.77
C PHE A 76 -6.55 4.86 15.29
N PRO A 77 -7.82 5.30 15.43
CA PRO A 77 -8.96 4.47 15.05
C PRO A 77 -9.11 4.36 13.53
N TYR A 78 -9.57 3.20 13.06
CA TYR A 78 -10.03 3.06 11.69
C TYR A 78 -11.42 3.69 11.51
N TYR A 79 -11.65 4.33 10.36
CA TYR A 79 -12.91 5.06 10.10
C TYR A 79 -14.15 4.16 9.98
N LYS A 80 -13.97 2.85 9.71
CA LYS A 80 -15.07 1.86 9.63
C LYS A 80 -15.04 0.90 10.80
N LYS A 81 -16.15 0.78 11.52
CA LYS A 81 -16.30 -0.08 12.71
C LYS A 81 -16.36 -1.60 12.42
N TYR A 82 -16.47 -2.01 11.17
CA TYR A 82 -16.74 -3.43 10.79
C TYR A 82 -15.62 -4.09 9.97
N HIS A 83 -14.62 -3.32 9.56
CA HIS A 83 -13.47 -3.82 8.78
C HIS A 83 -12.21 -4.00 9.62
N ALA A 84 -12.13 -3.33 10.77
CA ALA A 84 -11.01 -3.41 11.69
C ALA A 84 -11.52 -3.25 13.12
N PHE A 85 -11.05 -4.12 14.02
CA PHE A 85 -11.31 -4.03 15.46
C PHE A 85 -10.05 -3.64 16.25
N TRP A 86 -9.00 -3.23 15.55
CA TRP A 86 -7.69 -2.86 16.09
C TRP A 86 -7.37 -1.39 15.79
N ALA A 87 -6.45 -0.84 16.57
CA ALA A 87 -5.84 0.44 16.26
C ALA A 87 -4.93 0.33 15.02
N MET A 88 -4.85 1.42 14.30
CA MET A 88 -3.98 1.61 13.14
C MET A 88 -2.71 2.32 13.56
N TYR A 89 -1.66 2.07 12.80
CA TYR A 89 -0.34 2.68 12.96
C TYR A 89 0.16 3.12 11.58
N GLY A 90 0.90 4.21 11.57
CA GLY A 90 1.63 4.72 10.44
C GLY A 90 2.83 3.82 10.10
N LEU A 91 3.14 3.74 8.81
CA LEU A 91 4.26 2.97 8.28
C LEU A 91 5.53 3.80 8.15
N ASP A 92 5.40 5.13 8.11
CA ASP A 92 6.49 6.07 7.86
C ASP A 92 7.32 5.63 6.64
N LEU A 93 6.65 5.44 5.50
CA LEU A 93 7.33 5.00 4.27
C LEU A 93 8.19 6.14 3.72
N PRO A 94 9.43 5.85 3.26
CA PRO A 94 10.25 6.84 2.59
C PRO A 94 9.56 7.41 1.35
N ASP A 95 9.81 8.68 1.04
CA ASP A 95 9.23 9.37 -0.11
C ASP A 95 9.48 8.63 -1.44
N GLU A 96 10.66 8.02 -1.61
CA GLU A 96 10.96 7.21 -2.79
C GLU A 96 10.01 6.00 -2.96
N VAL A 97 9.63 5.36 -1.85
CA VAL A 97 8.69 4.23 -1.83
C VAL A 97 7.28 4.74 -2.08
N LEU A 98 6.90 5.85 -1.47
CA LEU A 98 5.58 6.48 -1.67
C LEU A 98 5.35 6.85 -3.14
N ARG A 99 6.31 7.49 -3.82
CA ARG A 99 6.19 7.82 -5.25
C ARG A 99 6.02 6.57 -6.12
N LYS A 100 6.73 5.49 -5.81
CA LYS A 100 6.59 4.20 -6.52
C LYS A 100 5.20 3.62 -6.35
N VAL A 101 4.74 3.54 -5.10
CA VAL A 101 3.42 3.02 -4.74
C VAL A 101 2.31 3.86 -5.37
N TYR A 102 2.38 5.18 -5.28
CA TYR A 102 1.33 6.09 -5.75
C TYR A 102 1.21 6.17 -7.26
N TYR A 103 2.32 6.16 -8.01
CA TYR A 103 2.21 6.32 -9.46
C TYR A 103 3.30 5.65 -10.29
N LYS A 104 4.58 5.63 -9.88
CA LYS A 104 5.66 5.17 -10.80
C LYS A 104 5.50 3.70 -11.20
N ASN A 105 5.03 2.83 -10.29
CA ASN A 105 4.78 1.42 -10.63
C ASN A 105 3.62 1.26 -11.62
N ALA A 106 2.56 2.06 -11.48
CA ALA A 106 1.44 2.06 -12.42
C ALA A 106 1.87 2.53 -13.82
N LEU A 107 2.71 3.57 -13.91
CA LEU A 107 3.27 4.08 -15.17
C LEU A 107 4.14 3.06 -15.91
N ASN A 108 4.78 2.15 -15.18
CA ASN A 108 5.59 1.09 -15.77
C ASN A 108 4.77 -0.13 -16.21
N LEU A 109 3.66 -0.40 -15.50
CA LEU A 109 2.84 -1.59 -15.74
C LEU A 109 1.75 -1.39 -16.80
N ILE A 110 1.15 -0.19 -16.85
CA ILE A 110 -0.02 0.09 -17.68
C ILE A 110 0.44 0.82 -18.96
N PRO A 111 0.31 0.21 -20.15
CA PRO A 111 0.70 0.84 -21.40
C PRO A 111 -0.22 2.02 -21.75
N GLY A 112 0.34 3.03 -22.40
CA GLY A 112 -0.43 4.15 -22.96
C GLY A 112 -0.76 5.28 -21.99
N ILE A 113 -0.27 5.26 -20.74
CA ILE A 113 -0.39 6.41 -19.84
C ILE A 113 0.56 7.53 -20.28
N ASP A 114 0.04 8.75 -20.42
CA ASP A 114 0.84 9.95 -20.66
C ASP A 114 1.66 10.30 -19.42
N LYS A 115 2.97 10.04 -19.48
CA LYS A 115 3.90 10.28 -18.38
C LYS A 115 4.09 11.77 -18.08
N SER A 116 3.78 12.67 -19.02
CA SER A 116 3.93 14.12 -18.82
C SER A 116 2.95 14.69 -17.80
N LEU A 117 1.86 13.95 -17.49
CA LEU A 117 0.89 14.31 -16.46
C LEU A 117 1.42 14.09 -15.02
N PHE A 118 2.59 13.46 -14.87
CA PHE A 118 3.18 13.12 -13.58
C PHE A 118 4.56 13.79 -13.49
N GLY A 119 4.71 14.76 -12.59
CA GLY A 119 5.99 15.44 -12.35
C GLY A 119 7.09 14.53 -11.78
N GLU A 120 8.33 15.02 -11.79
CA GLU A 120 9.51 14.32 -11.23
C GLU A 120 9.53 14.27 -9.69
#